data_AF-A0A414XR76-F1
#
_entry.id   AF-A0A414XR76-F1
#
_cell.length_a   1.000
_cell.length_b   1.000
_cell.length_c   1.000
_cell.angle_alpha   90.00
_cell.angle_beta   90.00
_cell.angle_gamma   90.00
#
_symmetry.space_group_name_H-M   'P 1'
#
loop_
_entity.id
_entity.type
_entity.pdbx_description
1 polymer ?
#
loop_
_entity_poly.entity_id
_entity_poly.type
_entity_poly.pdbx_seq_one_letter_code
_entity_poly.pdbx_strand_id
1 'polypeptide(L)' 'MEILSLLGTLYSIAIFVVYIVLIGCASKLTVRLGRENGAWVFFSILFTPVLGIILLHCLGKTDEQEKNDFLERKMWENKV' A
#
# COMPACT_ATOMS: atom_id res chain seq x y z
N MET A 1 38.76 7.12 -5.19
CA MET A 1 37.95 6.18 -4.39
C MET A 1 36.78 6.86 -3.70
N GLU A 2 36.91 8.12 -3.27
CA GLU A 2 35.87 8.83 -2.49
C GLU A 2 34.57 9.15 -3.26
N ILE A 3 34.67 9.56 -4.54
CA ILE A 3 33.49 9.90 -5.36
C ILE A 3 32.58 8.69 -5.59
N LEU A 4 33.17 7.50 -5.78
CA LEU A 4 32.43 6.25 -5.97
C LEU A 4 31.65 5.87 -4.70
N SER A 5 32.27 6.03 -3.53
CA SER A 5 31.62 5.81 -2.23
C SER A 5 30.49 6.80 -1.97
N LEU A 6 30.68 8.07 -2.35
CA LEU A 6 29.67 9.13 -2.24
C LEU A 6 28.45 8.83 -3.14
N LEU A 7 28.71 8.44 -4.39
CA LEU A 7 27.67 8.06 -5.36
C LEU A 7 26.91 6.81 -4.89
N GLY A 8 27.61 5.80 -4.36
CA GLY A 8 27.00 4.59 -3.80
C GLY A 8 26.11 4.88 -2.58
N THR A 9 26.53 5.81 -1.72
CA THR A 9 25.75 6.23 -0.56
C THR A 9 24.48 6.96 -0.99
N LEU A 10 24.58 7.91 -1.92
CA LEU A 10 23.42 8.63 -2.47
C LEU A 10 22.42 7.68 -3.15
N TYR A 11 22.92 6.72 -3.91
CA TYR A 11 22.10 5.70 -4.55
C TYR A 11 21.37 4.82 -3.52
N SER A 12 22.06 4.41 -2.45
CA SER A 12 21.48 3.62 -1.37
C SER A 12 20.39 4.38 -0.61
N ILE A 13 20.60 5.68 -0.34
CA ILE A 13 19.60 6.55 0.27
C ILE A 13 18.37 6.69 -0.64
N ALA A 14 18.58 6.89 -1.95
CA ALA A 14 17.47 6.99 -2.90
C ALA A 14 16.62 5.70 -2.93
N ILE A 15 17.26 4.52 -2.94
CA ILE A 15 16.56 3.23 -2.85
C ILE A 15 15.78 3.13 -1.55
N PHE A 16 16.37 3.54 -0.43
CA PHE A 16 15.72 3.49 0.87
C PHE A 16 14.46 4.38 0.93
N VAL A 17 14.54 5.59 0.39
CA VAL A 17 13.38 6.50 0.29
C VAL A 17 12.28 5.87 -0.56
N VAL A 18 12.63 5.32 -1.74
CA VAL A 18 11.67 4.62 -2.61
C VAL A 18 11.01 3.44 -1.89
N TYR A 19 11.78 2.69 -1.12
CA TYR A 19 11.29 1.56 -0.33
C TYR A 19 10.23 1.98 0.70
N ILE A 20 10.47 3.06 1.44
CA ILE A 20 9.50 3.62 2.41
C ILE A 20 8.23 4.09 1.70
N VAL A 21 8.37 4.78 0.57
CA VAL A 21 7.22 5.26 -0.22
C VAL A 21 6.36 4.09 -0.71
N LEU A 22 6.98 3.00 -1.18
CA LEU A 22 6.26 1.81 -1.62
C LEU A 22 5.49 1.13 -0.48
N ILE A 23 6.09 1.06 0.72
CA ILE A 23 5.38 0.58 1.91
C ILE A 23 4.18 1.48 2.22
N GLY A 24 4.35 2.80 2.19
CA GLY A 24 3.25 3.75 2.40
C GLY A 24 2.11 3.60 1.38
N CYS A 25 2.46 3.33 0.10
CA CYS A 25 1.48 3.02 -0.95
C CYS A 25 0.73 1.72 -0.67
N ALA A 26 1.42 0.66 -0.28
CA ALA A 26 0.80 -0.59 0.13
C ALA A 26 -0.17 -0.37 1.31
N SER A 27 0.24 0.40 2.33
CA SER A 27 -0.60 0.74 3.49
C SER A 27 -1.83 1.57 3.14
N LYS A 28 -1.75 2.48 2.17
CA LYS A 28 -2.96 3.20 1.72
C LYS A 28 -3.89 2.27 0.96
N LEU A 29 -3.33 1.37 0.16
CA LEU A 29 -4.11 0.43 -0.64
C LEU A 29 -4.87 -0.56 0.26
N THR A 30 -4.22 -1.14 1.28
CA THR A 30 -4.86 -2.03 2.27
C THR A 30 -6.05 -1.39 2.95
N VAL A 31 -5.90 -0.14 3.42
CA VAL A 31 -6.97 0.61 4.08
C VAL A 31 -8.13 0.86 3.11
N ARG A 32 -7.85 1.23 1.86
CA ARG A 32 -8.88 1.39 0.82
C ARG A 32 -9.59 0.09 0.45
N LEU A 33 -8.92 -1.04 0.63
CA LEU A 33 -9.47 -2.37 0.39
C LEU A 33 -10.22 -2.95 1.61
N GLY A 34 -10.16 -2.29 2.77
CA GLY A 34 -10.87 -2.73 3.98
C GLY A 34 -10.17 -3.86 4.72
N ARG A 35 -8.89 -4.04 4.47
CA ARG A 35 -8.09 -5.14 5.02
C ARG A 35 -7.23 -4.65 6.18
N GLU A 36 -6.89 -5.56 7.08
CA GLU A 36 -6.08 -5.23 8.25
C GLU A 36 -4.75 -4.60 7.80
N ASN A 37 -4.49 -3.36 8.19
CA ASN A 37 -3.31 -2.66 7.68
C ASN A 37 -2.01 -3.26 8.23
N GLY A 38 -2.03 -3.74 9.48
CA GLY A 38 -0.85 -4.24 10.18
C GLY A 38 -0.20 -5.46 9.52
N ALA A 39 -0.97 -6.49 9.18
CA ALA A 39 -0.42 -7.73 8.62
C ALA A 39 0.16 -7.51 7.21
N TRP A 40 -0.46 -6.67 6.40
CA TRP A 40 0.01 -6.36 5.05
C TRP A 40 1.27 -5.49 5.02
N VAL A 41 1.40 -4.57 5.97
CA VAL A 41 2.65 -3.82 6.17
C VAL A 41 3.77 -4.75 6.61
N PHE A 42 3.51 -5.64 7.57
CA PHE A 42 4.49 -6.62 8.02
C PHE A 42 4.93 -7.57 6.90
N PHE A 43 3.98 -8.03 6.08
CA PHE A 43 4.24 -8.85 4.89
C PHE A 43 5.07 -8.11 3.84
N SER A 44 4.77 -6.82 3.61
CA SER A 44 5.51 -5.97 2.67
C SER A 44 6.95 -5.71 3.12
N ILE A 45 7.19 -5.62 4.42
CA ILE A 45 8.54 -5.47 5.00
C ILE A 45 9.34 -6.78 4.90
N LEU A 46 8.70 -7.94 5.10
CA LEU A 46 9.37 -9.25 5.10
C LEU A 46 9.74 -9.77 3.71
N PHE A 47 8.85 -9.62 2.72
CA PHE A 47 9.08 -10.17 1.38
C PHE A 47 9.62 -9.12 0.42
N THR A 48 8.79 -8.12 0.11
CA THR A 48 9.08 -6.95 -0.73
C THR A 48 7.79 -6.15 -0.88
N PRO A 49 7.83 -4.81 -0.78
CA PRO A 49 6.62 -3.99 -0.89
C PRO A 49 5.96 -4.07 -2.27
N VAL A 50 6.73 -4.37 -3.34
CA VAL A 50 6.18 -4.64 -4.68
C VAL A 50 5.27 -5.87 -4.68
N LEU A 51 5.66 -6.96 -4.00
CA LEU A 51 4.82 -8.15 -3.88
C LEU A 51 3.56 -7.85 -3.07
N GLY A 52 3.68 -7.06 -2.00
CA GLY A 52 2.55 -6.59 -1.22
C GLY A 52 1.52 -5.83 -2.07
N ILE A 53 1.97 -4.89 -2.90
CA ILE A 53 1.09 -4.12 -3.81
C ILE A 53 0.43 -5.04 -4.84
N ILE A 54 1.18 -5.95 -5.47
CA ILE A 54 0.63 -6.88 -6.49
C ILE A 54 -0.42 -7.79 -5.87
N LEU A 55 -0.14 -8.37 -4.70
CA LEU A 55 -1.09 -9.22 -3.99
C LEU A 55 -2.36 -8.45 -3.61
N LEU A 56 -2.23 -7.22 -3.09
CA LEU A 56 -3.37 -6.36 -2.79
C LEU A 56 -4.19 -6.04 -4.04
N HIS A 57 -3.51 -5.75 -5.15
CA HIS A 57 -4.17 -5.49 -6.42
C HIS A 57 -4.93 -6.72 -6.93
N CYS A 58 -4.38 -7.93 -6.77
CA CYS A 58 -5.04 -9.18 -7.13
C CYS A 58 -6.20 -9.52 -6.19
N LEU A 59 -6.11 -9.18 -4.90
CA LEU A 59 -7.13 -9.50 -3.92
C LEU A 59 -8.39 -8.64 -4.05
N GLY A 60 -8.26 -7.44 -4.62
CA GLY A 60 -9.39 -6.54 -4.84
C GLY A 60 -10.08 -6.08 -3.55
N LYS A 61 -11.22 -5.39 -3.68
CA LYS A 61 -11.99 -4.92 -2.52
C LYS A 61 -12.60 -6.12 -1.77
N THR A 62 -12.63 -6.03 -0.45
CA THR A 62 -13.35 -7.01 0.37
C THR A 62 -14.87 -6.81 0.22
N ASP A 63 -15.63 -7.90 0.29
CA ASP A 63 -17.10 -7.90 0.15
C ASP A 63 -17.77 -6.95 1.16
N GLU A 64 -17.22 -6.83 2.37
CA GLU A 64 -17.73 -5.94 3.41
C GLU A 64 -17.59 -4.46 3.02
N GLN A 65 -16.51 -4.10 2.34
CA GLN A 65 -16.27 -2.72 1.88
C GLN A 65 -17.11 -2.42 0.64
N GLU A 66 -17.34 -3.40 -0.22
CA GLU A 66 -18.26 -3.27 -1.36
C GLU A 66 -19.72 -3.08 -0.89
N LYS A 67 -20.14 -3.84 0.12
CA LYS A 67 -21.46 -3.69 0.76
C LYS A 67 -21.60 -2.32 1.42
N ASN A 68 -20.55 -1.83 2.09
CA ASN A 68 -20.58 -0.51 2.72
C ASN A 68 -20.70 0.62 1.68
N ASP A 69 -19.92 0.57 0.58
CA ASP A 69 -20.03 1.52 -0.53
C ASP A 69 -21.41 1.47 -1.21
N PHE A 70 -22.03 0.28 -1.28
CA PHE A 70 -23.39 0.13 -1.78
C PHE A 70 -24.44 0.74 -0.84
N LEU A 71 -24.32 0.51 0.47
CA LEU A 71 -25.20 1.08 1.49
C LEU A 71 -25.07 2.61 1.56
N GLU A 72 -23.85 3.14 1.47
CA GLU A 72 -23.61 4.58 1.45
C GLU A 72 -24.27 5.25 0.24
N ARG A 73 -24.18 4.62 -0.94
CA ARG A 73 -24.89 5.07 -2.16
C ARG A 73 -26.41 5.03 -1.98
N LYS A 74 -26.95 3.95 -1.39
CA LYS A 74 -28.40 3.83 -1.09
C LYS A 74 -28.87 4.88 -0.09
N MET A 75 -28.08 5.19 0.94
CA MET A 75 -28.40 6.25 1.90
C MET A 75 -28.40 7.63 1.25
N TRP A 76 -27.45 7.90 0.34
CA TRP A 76 -27.43 9.14 -0.44
C TRP A 76 -28.66 9.28 -1.34
N GLU A 77 -29.06 8.23 -2.04
CA GLU A 77 -30.23 8.23 -2.91
C GLU A 77 -31.54 8.41 -2.13
N ASN A 78 -31.63 7.86 -0.91
CA ASN A 78 -32.82 8.01 -0.06
C ASN A 78 -32.93 9.40 0.60
N LYS A 79 -31.81 10.12 0.73
CA LYS A 79 -31.75 11.44 1.37
C LYS A 79 -32.05 12.60 0.39
N VAL A 80 -32.00 12.33 -0.92
CA VAL A 80 -32.33 13.26 -2.02
C VAL A 80 -33.80 13.12 -2.37
#